data_AF-A0A0G0XBE7-F1
#
_entry.id   AF-A0A0G0XBE7-F1
#
_cell.length_a   1.000
_cell.length_b   1.000
_cell.length_c   1.000
_cell.angle_alpha   90.00
_cell.angle_beta   90.00
_cell.angle_gamma   90.00
#
_symmetry.space_group_name_H-M   'P 1'
#
loop_
_entity.id
_entity.type
_entity.pdbx_description
1 polymer ?
#
loop_
_entity_poly.entity_id
_entity_poly.type
_entity_poly.pdbx_seq_one_letter_code
_entity_poly.pdbx_strand_id
1 'polypeptide(L)'
;MGRNPPFLLNMPAIVRTEFALALNQVATERGIDISVVLETIKGAIRAAYLKDYGESVGEEEELVVELNDKTGEAKILKKDEDITPPGFGRIAAQTAKQVILQRIREEEKSAILTDYASRVGSIVNGMILRFDGPNIIVDIGRAQGIMPPSEQIRSEQYRVNQRLTFYIKEIRDGRRGSEIILSRADAQLVAGLFRREVPEVSNDAVEIRVIAREGGARTKIAVHSDQAGVDPVGSCVGQKGVRVQAVINEIGQDEKVDVIQWSPDPIQFITAALAPAKDLVITINEEEKQALVLVPEDHLSLAIGRGGQNVRLASKLTGYIIDIRSKDDPEGTRKAARSKEDQVKAKSEDEKSAKKSDEGDKSKEETKSSKKKKDSKSDQTESSDV
;
A
#
# COMPACT_ATOMS: atom_id res chain seq x y z
N MET A 1 29.05 74.79 33.20
CA MET A 1 28.04 74.41 32.19
C MET A 1 28.02 72.89 32.07
N GLY A 2 27.27 72.21 32.93
CA GLY A 2 27.07 70.75 32.84
C GLY A 2 25.85 70.47 31.98
N ARG A 3 26.01 69.67 30.91
CA ARG A 3 24.89 69.15 30.12
C ARG A 3 24.49 67.80 30.71
N ASN A 4 23.24 67.70 31.17
CA ASN A 4 22.62 66.42 31.55
C ASN A 4 22.46 65.52 30.31
N PRO A 5 22.64 64.18 30.44
CA PRO A 5 22.30 63.26 29.37
C PRO A 5 20.77 63.07 29.27
N PRO A 6 20.23 62.68 28.11
CA PRO A 6 18.80 62.53 27.92
C PRO A 6 18.28 61.29 28.65
N PHE A 7 17.08 61.44 29.21
CA PHE A 7 16.27 60.36 29.80
C PHE A 7 16.14 59.19 28.82
N LEU A 8 16.72 58.04 29.18
CA LEU A 8 16.35 56.76 28.58
C LEU A 8 14.92 56.46 29.02
N LEU A 9 13.98 56.59 28.08
CA LEU A 9 12.63 56.06 28.23
C LEU A 9 12.73 54.57 28.54
N ASN A 10 12.35 54.23 29.77
CA ASN A 10 12.17 52.87 30.23
C ASN A 10 11.02 52.26 29.41
N MET A 11 11.34 51.56 28.31
CA MET A 11 10.35 50.75 27.61
C MET A 11 9.96 49.61 28.56
N PRO A 12 8.67 49.49 28.94
CA PRO A 12 8.25 48.40 29.79
C PRO A 12 8.59 47.09 29.08
N ALA A 13 9.36 46.23 29.74
CA ALA A 13 9.61 44.87 29.29
C ALA A 13 8.25 44.24 28.96
N ILE A 14 8.03 43.90 27.70
CA ILE A 14 6.79 43.26 27.25
C ILE A 14 6.80 41.88 27.91
N VAL A 15 6.11 41.78 29.05
CA VAL A 15 5.85 40.51 29.70
C VAL A 15 5.00 39.70 28.73
N ARG A 16 5.64 38.79 28.00
CA ARG A 16 4.94 37.89 27.09
C ARG A 16 4.06 37.00 27.95
N THR A 17 2.74 37.16 27.83
CA THR A 17 1.79 36.33 28.55
C THR A 17 1.89 34.89 28.07
N GLU A 18 1.42 33.93 28.88
CA GLU A 18 1.33 32.53 28.46
C GLU A 18 0.52 32.36 27.16
N PHE A 19 -0.51 33.21 26.97
CA PHE A 19 -1.31 33.24 25.75
C PHE A 19 -0.47 33.65 24.54
N ALA A 20 0.27 34.75 24.63
CA ALA A 20 1.13 35.23 23.55
C ALA A 20 2.23 34.23 23.21
N LEU A 21 2.79 33.54 24.22
CA LEU A 21 3.79 32.48 23.99
C LEU A 21 3.17 31.29 23.26
N ALA A 22 2.00 30.81 23.69
CA ALA A 22 1.31 29.69 23.05
C ALA A 22 0.88 30.03 21.61
N LEU A 23 0.37 31.24 21.39
CA LEU A 23 -0.02 31.74 20.06
C LEU A 23 1.19 31.83 19.11
N ASN A 24 2.31 32.39 19.59
CA ASN A 24 3.54 32.45 18.80
C ASN A 24 4.16 31.07 18.56
N GLN A 25 4.03 30.14 19.51
CA GLN A 25 4.50 28.77 19.33
C GLN A 25 3.73 28.07 18.21
N VAL A 26 2.40 28.18 18.20
CA VAL A 26 1.55 27.68 17.10
C VAL A 26 1.99 28.27 15.78
N ALA A 27 2.20 29.58 15.71
CA ALA A 27 2.53 30.25 14.46
C ALA A 27 3.94 29.94 13.95
N THR A 28 4.93 29.93 14.85
CA THR A 28 6.35 29.83 14.48
C THR A 28 6.78 28.38 14.22
N GLU A 29 6.37 27.43 15.07
CA GLU A 29 6.77 26.02 14.89
C GLU A 29 6.05 25.36 13.70
N ARG A 30 4.92 25.91 13.27
CA ARG A 30 3.99 25.22 12.36
C ARG A 30 3.70 25.98 11.06
N GLY A 31 4.29 27.16 10.86
CA GLY A 31 4.15 27.94 9.62
C GLY A 31 2.73 28.45 9.35
N ILE A 32 1.88 28.52 10.38
CA ILE A 32 0.53 29.07 10.30
C ILE A 32 0.59 30.55 10.64
N ASP A 33 -0.05 31.39 9.82
CA ASP A 33 -0.15 32.82 10.12
C ASP A 33 -0.97 33.06 11.40
N ILE A 34 -0.47 33.94 12.27
CA ILE A 34 -1.11 34.29 13.56
C ILE A 34 -2.56 34.74 13.33
N SER A 35 -2.82 35.43 12.22
CA SER A 35 -4.17 35.91 11.88
C SER A 35 -5.20 34.79 11.74
N VAL A 36 -4.82 33.67 11.11
CA VAL A 36 -5.69 32.49 10.90
C VAL A 36 -6.03 31.82 12.23
N VAL A 37 -5.04 31.75 13.14
CA VAL A 37 -5.25 31.19 14.48
C VAL A 37 -6.19 32.09 15.29
N LEU A 38 -5.99 33.41 15.25
CA LEU A 38 -6.85 34.39 15.93
C LEU A 38 -8.29 34.35 15.41
N GLU A 39 -8.48 34.22 14.09
CA GLU A 39 -9.82 34.09 13.49
C GLU A 39 -10.53 32.81 13.95
N THR A 40 -9.81 31.68 14.00
CA THR A 40 -10.35 30.42 14.52
C THR A 40 -10.78 30.57 15.99
N ILE A 41 -9.96 31.24 16.81
CA ILE A 41 -10.29 31.49 18.23
C ILE A 41 -11.52 32.40 18.35
N LYS A 42 -11.59 33.48 17.58
CA LYS A 42 -12.75 34.39 17.56
C LYS A 42 -14.05 33.65 17.22
N GLY A 43 -14.02 32.79 16.19
CA GLY A 43 -15.15 31.95 15.82
C GLY A 43 -15.59 31.00 16.94
N ALA A 44 -14.63 30.36 17.62
CA ALA A 44 -14.93 29.47 18.73
C ALA A 44 -15.51 30.20 19.96
N ILE A 45 -14.99 31.40 20.28
CA ILE A 45 -15.52 32.25 21.36
C ILE A 45 -16.96 32.70 21.03
N ARG A 46 -17.22 33.08 19.78
CA ARG A 46 -18.57 33.43 19.30
C ARG A 46 -19.54 32.25 19.46
N ALA A 47 -19.13 31.05 19.04
CA ALA A 47 -19.94 29.84 19.19
C ALA A 47 -20.20 29.51 20.68
N ALA A 48 -19.21 29.67 21.55
CA ALA A 48 -19.37 29.49 22.99
C ALA A 48 -20.35 30.50 23.60
N TYR A 49 -20.29 31.76 23.18
CA TYR A 49 -21.22 32.80 23.60
C TYR A 49 -22.66 32.49 23.19
N LEU A 50 -22.88 32.14 21.92
CA LEU A 50 -24.21 31.82 21.40
C LEU A 50 -24.82 30.61 22.11
N LYS A 51 -24.01 29.63 22.51
CA LYS A 51 -24.49 28.48 23.27
C LYS A 51 -25.03 28.86 24.65
N ASP A 52 -24.37 29.78 25.34
CA ASP A 52 -24.70 30.13 26.73
C ASP A 52 -25.68 31.31 26.83
N TYR A 53 -25.74 32.18 25.80
CA TYR A 53 -26.51 33.44 25.80
C TYR A 53 -27.38 33.65 24.55
N GLY A 54 -27.45 32.69 23.62
CA GLY A 54 -28.14 32.84 22.34
C GLY A 54 -29.66 33.03 22.43
N GLU A 55 -30.32 32.66 23.54
CA GLU A 55 -31.75 32.96 23.73
C GLU A 55 -32.02 34.45 23.98
N SER A 56 -31.01 35.19 24.46
CA SER A 56 -31.09 36.62 24.80
C SER A 56 -30.64 37.56 23.69
N VAL A 57 -30.08 37.01 22.62
CA VAL A 57 -29.50 37.76 21.51
C VAL A 57 -30.18 37.26 20.24
N GLY A 58 -30.81 38.15 19.47
CA GLY A 58 -31.42 37.81 18.17
C GLY A 58 -30.42 37.30 17.12
N GLU A 59 -30.74 37.44 15.84
CA GLU A 59 -30.00 36.84 14.70
C GLU A 59 -28.47 36.80 14.85
N GLU A 60 -27.89 35.65 14.48
CA GLU A 60 -26.47 35.31 14.69
C GLU A 60 -25.49 36.29 14.02
N GLU A 61 -25.92 37.05 13.01
CA GLU A 61 -25.06 37.76 12.05
C GLU A 61 -24.45 39.08 12.55
N GLU A 62 -24.87 39.62 13.70
CA GLU A 62 -24.40 40.94 14.18
C GLU A 62 -23.28 40.90 15.24
N LEU A 63 -22.77 39.70 15.60
CA LEU A 63 -21.78 39.53 16.68
C LEU A 63 -20.33 39.52 16.19
N VAL A 64 -19.53 40.47 16.67
CA VAL A 64 -18.10 40.56 16.42
C VAL A 64 -17.32 40.22 17.68
N VAL A 65 -16.31 39.36 17.56
CA VAL A 65 -15.39 39.04 18.66
C VAL A 65 -14.08 39.78 18.44
N GLU A 66 -13.75 40.69 19.36
CA GLU A 66 -12.41 41.25 19.47
C GLU A 66 -11.56 40.38 20.40
N LEU A 67 -10.32 40.14 20.01
CA LEU A 67 -9.38 39.33 20.79
C LEU A 67 -8.02 40.01 20.77
N ASN A 68 -7.47 40.29 21.94
CA ASN A 68 -6.14 40.84 22.10
C ASN A 68 -5.09 39.72 21.96
N ASP A 69 -4.19 39.85 20.99
CA ASP A 69 -3.13 38.88 20.66
C ASP A 69 -2.06 38.74 21.76
N LYS A 70 -1.89 39.76 22.61
CA LYS A 70 -0.92 39.79 23.70
C LYS A 70 -1.50 39.32 25.01
N THR A 71 -2.76 39.62 25.32
CA THR A 71 -3.36 39.30 26.63
C THR A 71 -4.33 38.13 26.58
N GLY A 72 -4.88 37.81 25.40
CA GLY A 72 -5.95 36.83 25.25
C GLY A 72 -7.31 37.35 25.74
N GLU A 73 -7.41 38.63 26.11
CA GLU A 73 -8.67 39.27 26.49
C GLU A 73 -9.61 39.32 25.28
N ALA A 74 -10.84 38.84 25.47
CA ALA A 74 -11.85 38.80 24.44
C ALA A 74 -13.04 39.69 24.82
N LYS A 75 -13.56 40.42 23.83
CA LYS A 75 -14.77 41.22 23.94
C LYS A 75 -15.77 40.82 22.87
N ILE A 76 -17.05 40.89 23.20
CA ILE A 76 -18.16 40.63 22.29
C ILE A 76 -18.87 41.94 22.03
N LEU A 77 -18.84 42.35 20.76
CA LEU A 77 -19.48 43.56 20.28
C LEU A 77 -20.74 43.21 19.50
N LYS A 78 -21.82 43.95 19.76
CA LYS A 78 -23.02 43.98 18.92
C LYS A 78 -23.26 45.41 18.49
N LYS A 79 -23.21 45.69 17.18
CA LYS A 79 -23.30 47.07 16.64
C LYS A 79 -22.33 48.04 17.34
N ASP A 80 -21.08 47.59 17.54
CA ASP A 80 -20.01 48.33 18.24
C ASP A 80 -20.22 48.58 19.74
N GLU A 81 -21.28 48.04 20.36
CA GLU A 81 -21.49 48.06 21.81
C GLU A 81 -20.93 46.80 22.48
N ASP A 82 -20.13 46.96 23.53
CA ASP A 82 -19.59 45.86 24.33
C ASP A 82 -20.70 45.24 25.20
N ILE A 83 -21.11 44.04 24.82
CA ILE A 83 -22.14 43.25 25.50
C ILE A 83 -21.55 42.06 26.25
N THR A 84 -20.25 42.06 26.52
CA THR A 84 -19.55 40.95 27.18
C THR A 84 -20.11 40.73 28.60
N PRO A 85 -20.69 39.57 28.91
CA PRO A 85 -21.24 39.33 30.24
C PRO A 85 -20.13 39.26 31.30
N PRO A 86 -20.43 39.64 32.56
CA PRO A 86 -19.50 39.47 33.67
C PRO A 86 -19.03 38.02 33.80
N GLY A 87 -17.71 37.80 33.84
CA GLY A 87 -17.12 36.46 33.94
C GLY A 87 -16.97 35.71 32.61
N PHE A 88 -17.57 36.18 31.51
CA PHE A 88 -17.43 35.56 30.19
C PHE A 88 -15.98 35.56 29.68
N GLY A 89 -15.18 36.58 30.05
CA GLY A 89 -13.75 36.62 29.72
C GLY A 89 -12.97 35.37 30.16
N ARG A 90 -13.36 34.74 31.28
CA ARG A 90 -12.75 33.46 31.72
C ARG A 90 -13.12 32.30 30.79
N ILE A 91 -14.38 32.25 30.35
CA ILE A 91 -14.88 31.25 29.39
C ILE A 91 -14.16 31.43 28.06
N ALA A 92 -14.07 32.67 27.57
CA ALA A 92 -13.36 33.00 26.34
C ALA A 92 -11.87 32.61 26.39
N ALA A 93 -11.18 32.89 27.50
CA ALA A 93 -9.79 32.48 27.69
C ALA A 93 -9.61 30.95 27.70
N GLN A 94 -10.52 30.20 28.33
CA GLN A 94 -10.51 28.73 28.32
C GLN A 94 -10.77 28.16 26.92
N THR A 95 -11.76 28.71 26.21
CA THR A 95 -12.05 28.34 24.82
C THR A 95 -10.86 28.63 23.92
N ALA A 96 -10.24 29.80 24.03
CA ALA A 96 -9.06 30.17 23.26
C ALA A 96 -7.89 29.22 23.52
N LYS A 97 -7.62 28.88 24.78
CA LYS A 97 -6.61 27.89 25.15
C LYS A 97 -6.91 26.52 24.53
N GLN A 98 -8.16 26.08 24.53
CA GLN A 98 -8.55 24.80 23.96
C GLN A 98 -8.36 24.77 22.43
N VAL A 99 -8.75 25.85 21.73
CA VAL A 99 -8.56 25.99 20.28
C VAL A 99 -7.07 25.98 19.93
N ILE A 100 -6.24 26.71 20.68
CA ILE A 100 -4.78 26.70 20.50
C ILE A 100 -4.24 25.27 20.64
N LEU A 101 -4.56 24.58 21.75
CA LEU A 101 -4.10 23.21 21.98
C LEU A 101 -4.62 22.23 20.92
N GLN A 102 -5.84 22.42 20.42
CA GLN A 102 -6.39 21.62 19.34
C GLN A 102 -5.62 21.82 18.04
N ARG A 103 -5.35 23.09 17.65
CA ARG A 103 -4.54 23.41 16.46
C ARG A 103 -3.13 22.82 16.54
N ILE A 104 -2.48 22.90 17.70
CA ILE A 104 -1.16 22.28 17.91
C ILE A 104 -1.23 20.78 17.60
N ARG A 105 -2.23 20.07 18.14
CA ARG A 105 -2.39 18.63 17.93
C ARG A 105 -2.73 18.26 16.49
N GLU A 106 -3.55 19.06 15.81
CA GLU A 106 -3.91 18.86 14.40
C GLU A 106 -2.67 18.94 13.50
N GLU A 107 -1.82 19.94 13.71
CA GLU A 107 -0.58 20.11 12.96
C GLU A 107 0.47 19.04 13.29
N GLU A 108 0.63 18.68 14.57
CA GLU A 108 1.46 17.53 14.96
C GLU A 108 1.03 16.27 14.24
N LYS A 109 -0.28 16.00 14.23
CA LYS A 109 -0.85 14.85 13.54
C LYS A 109 -0.56 14.92 12.04
N SER A 110 -0.73 16.07 11.40
CA SER A 110 -0.46 16.29 9.98
C SER A 110 1.01 16.03 9.61
N ALA A 111 1.95 16.58 10.38
CA ALA A 111 3.38 16.36 10.18
C ALA A 111 3.75 14.88 10.32
N ILE A 112 3.23 14.21 11.36
CA ILE A 112 3.48 12.77 11.57
C ILE A 112 2.87 11.94 10.43
N LEU A 113 1.68 12.27 9.96
CA LEU A 113 1.05 11.57 8.82
C LEU A 113 1.89 11.71 7.54
N THR A 114 2.48 12.87 7.32
CA THR A 114 3.39 13.09 6.18
C THR A 114 4.63 12.19 6.29
N ASP A 115 5.23 12.06 7.47
CA ASP A 115 6.35 11.13 7.71
C ASP A 115 5.94 9.66 7.46
N TYR A 116 4.71 9.28 7.81
CA TYR A 116 4.21 7.93 7.59
C TYR A 116 3.76 7.67 6.15
N ALA A 117 3.39 8.69 5.39
CA ALA A 117 3.00 8.55 4.00
C ALA A 117 4.15 7.96 3.15
N SER A 118 5.40 8.38 3.39
CA SER A 118 6.57 7.81 2.73
C SER A 118 6.93 6.39 3.21
N ARG A 119 6.29 5.93 4.30
CA ARG A 119 6.48 4.60 4.90
C ARG A 119 5.33 3.64 4.61
N VAL A 120 4.27 4.09 3.93
CA VAL A 120 3.23 3.19 3.42
C VAL A 120 3.88 2.12 2.55
N GLY A 121 3.49 0.87 2.73
CA GLY A 121 4.15 -0.27 2.09
C GLY A 121 5.32 -0.87 2.87
N SER A 122 5.61 -0.38 4.08
CA SER A 122 6.65 -0.94 4.96
C SER A 122 6.06 -1.64 6.18
N ILE A 123 6.90 -2.43 6.86
CA ILE A 123 6.55 -3.04 8.14
C ILE A 123 6.99 -2.15 9.31
N VAL A 124 6.24 -2.23 10.42
CA VAL A 124 6.52 -1.49 11.65
C VAL A 124 6.24 -2.36 12.86
N ASN A 125 7.11 -2.28 13.86
CA ASN A 125 6.84 -2.90 15.16
C ASN A 125 5.90 -1.98 15.95
N GLY A 126 4.84 -2.55 16.52
CA GLY A 126 3.88 -1.79 17.30
C GLY A 126 3.41 -2.54 18.53
N MET A 127 2.84 -1.80 19.48
CA MET A 127 2.27 -2.33 20.72
C MET A 127 0.76 -2.08 20.74
N ILE A 128 -0.02 -3.13 20.95
CA ILE A 128 -1.48 -3.01 21.06
C ILE A 128 -1.82 -2.22 22.32
N LEU A 129 -2.46 -1.07 22.17
CA LEU A 129 -2.84 -0.20 23.29
C LEU A 129 -4.21 -0.57 23.85
N ARG A 130 -5.20 -0.74 22.98
CA ARG A 130 -6.59 -0.99 23.36
C ARG A 130 -7.40 -1.51 22.18
N PHE A 131 -8.59 -2.01 22.51
CA PHE A 131 -9.64 -2.34 21.55
C PHE A 131 -10.65 -1.19 21.53
N ASP A 132 -10.99 -0.70 20.34
CA ASP A 132 -12.01 0.32 20.12
C ASP A 132 -13.13 -0.28 19.27
N GLY A 133 -14.11 -0.87 19.96
CA GLY A 133 -15.09 -1.75 19.33
C GLY A 133 -14.41 -2.92 18.62
N PRO A 134 -14.63 -3.12 17.31
CA PRO A 134 -13.99 -4.20 16.56
C PRO A 134 -12.59 -3.83 16.04
N ASN A 135 -12.17 -2.57 16.19
CA ASN A 135 -10.86 -2.09 15.76
C ASN A 135 -9.82 -2.27 16.86
N ILE A 136 -8.56 -2.45 16.47
CA ILE A 136 -7.42 -2.53 17.40
C ILE A 136 -6.57 -1.27 17.22
N ILE A 137 -6.30 -0.57 18.31
CA ILE A 137 -5.43 0.62 18.31
C ILE A 137 -4.03 0.19 18.72
N VAL A 138 -3.05 0.55 17.89
CA VAL A 138 -1.66 0.14 18.02
C VAL A 138 -0.78 1.37 18.13
N ASP A 139 0.09 1.41 19.12
CA ASP A 139 1.19 2.36 19.20
C ASP A 139 2.31 1.94 18.24
N ILE A 140 2.67 2.82 17.32
CA ILE A 140 3.76 2.64 16.35
C ILE A 140 4.91 3.63 16.60
N GLY A 141 4.99 4.18 17.81
CA GLY A 141 6.03 5.12 18.25
C GLY A 141 5.54 6.56 18.24
N ARG A 142 5.69 7.25 17.11
CA ARG A 142 5.29 8.68 17.00
C ARG A 142 3.79 8.88 16.74
N ALA A 143 3.05 7.81 16.42
CA ALA A 143 1.62 7.87 16.11
C ALA A 143 0.90 6.61 16.61
N GLN A 144 -0.44 6.66 16.54
CA GLN A 144 -1.30 5.49 16.68
C GLN A 144 -1.78 5.04 15.31
N GLY A 145 -1.66 3.75 15.04
CA GLY A 145 -2.29 3.08 13.90
C GLY A 145 -3.56 2.35 14.33
N ILE A 146 -4.45 2.12 13.37
CA ILE A 146 -5.68 1.37 13.55
C ILE A 146 -5.66 0.12 12.68
N MET A 147 -6.00 -1.02 13.28
CA MET A 147 -6.15 -2.29 12.56
C MET A 147 -7.62 -2.70 12.56
N PRO A 148 -8.35 -2.47 11.45
CA PRO A 148 -9.75 -2.83 11.33
C PRO A 148 -9.94 -4.34 11.16
N PRO A 149 -11.15 -4.88 11.39
CA PRO A 149 -11.41 -6.33 11.34
C PRO A 149 -11.02 -7.04 10.04
N SER A 150 -11.09 -6.33 8.90
CA SER A 150 -10.69 -6.87 7.60
C SER A 150 -9.18 -7.11 7.50
N GLU A 151 -8.40 -6.41 8.32
CA GLU A 151 -6.94 -6.47 8.33
C GLU A 151 -6.38 -7.29 9.51
N GLN A 152 -7.28 -7.86 10.31
CA GLN A 152 -6.99 -8.78 11.42
C GLN A 152 -6.99 -10.23 10.94
N ILE A 153 -6.17 -11.07 11.56
CA ILE A 153 -6.20 -12.52 11.37
C ILE A 153 -7.18 -13.11 12.39
N ARG A 154 -8.25 -13.76 11.91
CA ARG A 154 -9.32 -14.29 12.79
C ARG A 154 -8.86 -15.36 13.79
N SER A 155 -7.86 -16.16 13.43
CA SER A 155 -7.28 -17.19 14.30
C SER A 155 -6.26 -16.63 15.30
N GLU A 156 -5.75 -15.42 15.09
CA GLU A 156 -4.72 -14.82 15.93
C GLU A 156 -5.35 -14.18 17.18
N GLN A 157 -4.77 -14.45 18.35
CA GLN A 157 -5.22 -13.85 19.60
C GLN A 157 -4.46 -12.57 19.88
N TYR A 158 -5.16 -11.44 19.77
CA TYR A 158 -4.63 -10.12 20.10
C TYR A 158 -4.84 -9.80 21.60
N ARG A 159 -3.82 -9.27 22.26
CA ARG A 159 -3.89 -8.83 23.67
C ARG A 159 -3.34 -7.42 23.84
N VAL A 160 -3.88 -6.67 24.80
CA VAL A 160 -3.33 -5.37 25.20
C VAL A 160 -1.88 -5.54 25.68
N ASN A 161 -1.03 -4.55 25.38
CA ASN A 161 0.42 -4.53 25.63
C ASN A 161 1.24 -5.58 24.86
N GLN A 162 0.61 -6.35 23.96
CA GLN A 162 1.32 -7.25 23.08
C GLN A 162 2.07 -6.46 22.01
N ARG A 163 3.33 -6.82 21.78
CA ARG A 163 4.14 -6.29 20.67
C ARG A 163 4.09 -7.24 19.49
N LEU A 164 3.81 -6.71 18.31
CA LEU A 164 3.75 -7.45 17.05
C LEU A 164 4.33 -6.58 15.92
N THR A 165 4.76 -7.21 14.83
CA THR A 165 5.02 -6.51 13.58
C THR A 165 3.74 -6.35 12.76
N PHE A 166 3.51 -5.16 12.21
CA PHE A 166 2.37 -4.81 11.37
C PHE A 166 2.84 -4.31 10.00
N TYR A 167 2.02 -4.47 8.99
CA TYR A 167 2.19 -3.81 7.69
C TYR A 167 1.44 -2.49 7.66
N ILE A 168 2.09 -1.40 7.24
CA ILE A 168 1.45 -0.10 7.02
C ILE A 168 0.79 -0.14 5.66
N LYS A 169 -0.51 -0.41 5.65
CA LYS A 169 -1.27 -0.68 4.42
C LYS A 169 -1.56 0.57 3.63
N GLU A 170 -2.15 1.56 4.29
CA GLU A 170 -2.56 2.82 3.68
C GLU A 170 -2.78 3.87 4.76
N ILE A 171 -2.91 5.13 4.33
CA ILE A 171 -3.45 6.21 5.15
C ILE A 171 -4.76 6.63 4.50
N ARG A 172 -5.84 6.66 5.27
CA ARG A 172 -7.17 7.04 4.76
C ARG A 172 -7.84 8.05 5.68
N ASP A 173 -8.72 8.87 5.10
CA ASP A 173 -9.49 9.85 5.87
C ASP A 173 -10.65 9.19 6.62
N GLY A 174 -10.62 9.31 7.95
CA GLY A 174 -11.69 8.85 8.84
C GLY A 174 -12.52 10.01 9.37
N ARG A 175 -13.54 9.68 10.18
CA ARG A 175 -14.42 10.69 10.83
C ARG A 175 -13.67 11.62 11.79
N ARG A 176 -12.48 11.21 12.25
CA ARG A 176 -11.63 11.96 13.20
C ARG A 176 -10.31 12.41 12.55
N GLY A 177 -10.35 12.65 11.23
CA GLY A 177 -9.19 12.94 10.39
C GLY A 177 -8.50 11.68 9.86
N SER A 178 -7.34 11.84 9.23
CA SER A 178 -6.64 10.72 8.61
C SER A 178 -6.11 9.72 9.63
N GLU A 179 -6.15 8.45 9.27
CA GLU A 179 -5.82 7.30 10.10
C GLU A 179 -4.82 6.41 9.35
N ILE A 180 -3.81 5.92 10.08
CA ILE A 180 -2.82 4.97 9.54
C ILE A 180 -3.39 3.56 9.69
N ILE A 181 -3.71 2.92 8.57
CA ILE A 181 -4.27 1.57 8.56
C ILE A 181 -3.14 0.55 8.63
N LEU A 182 -3.20 -0.27 9.67
CA LEU A 182 -2.28 -1.37 9.88
C LEU A 182 -2.93 -2.70 9.49
N SER A 183 -2.09 -3.65 9.06
CA SER A 183 -2.54 -4.98 8.72
C SER A 183 -1.64 -6.08 9.26
N ARG A 184 -2.29 -7.13 9.76
CA ARG A 184 -1.69 -8.45 9.99
C ARG A 184 -2.05 -9.44 8.88
N ALA A 185 -3.18 -9.25 8.22
CA ALA A 185 -3.68 -10.15 7.19
C ALA A 185 -3.02 -9.99 5.80
N ASP A 186 -2.49 -8.80 5.49
CA ASP A 186 -1.97 -8.48 4.15
C ASP A 186 -0.72 -9.32 3.78
N ALA A 187 -0.63 -9.77 2.53
CA ALA A 187 0.51 -10.57 2.04
C ALA A 187 1.84 -9.82 2.11
N GLN A 188 1.81 -8.48 2.01
CA GLN A 188 3.02 -7.65 2.06
C GLN A 188 3.69 -7.63 3.44
N LEU A 189 2.97 -8.00 4.51
CA LEU A 189 3.61 -8.26 5.80
C LEU A 189 4.68 -9.35 5.67
N VAL A 190 4.35 -10.47 5.01
CA VAL A 190 5.28 -11.58 4.81
C VAL A 190 6.45 -11.14 3.94
N ALA A 191 6.19 -10.38 2.86
CA ALA A 191 7.23 -9.83 2.01
C ALA A 191 8.24 -8.96 2.80
N GLY A 192 7.72 -8.02 3.60
CA GLY A 192 8.53 -7.15 4.44
C GLY A 192 9.33 -7.90 5.49
N LEU A 193 8.78 -8.98 6.05
CA LEU A 193 9.48 -9.84 7.00
C LEU A 193 10.61 -10.64 6.35
N PHE A 194 10.39 -11.21 5.16
CA PHE A 194 11.47 -11.84 4.41
C PHE A 194 12.56 -10.84 4.04
N ARG A 195 12.20 -9.62 3.61
CA ARG A 195 13.17 -8.57 3.33
C ARG A 195 13.97 -8.16 4.57
N ARG A 196 13.38 -8.22 5.78
CA ARG A 196 14.07 -7.97 7.05
C ARG A 196 15.00 -9.11 7.46
N GLU A 197 14.57 -10.36 7.25
CA GLU A 197 15.24 -11.58 7.74
C GLU A 197 16.30 -12.12 6.77
N VAL A 198 16.16 -11.89 5.46
CA VAL A 198 16.97 -12.51 4.42
C VAL A 198 17.78 -11.43 3.68
N PRO A 199 19.12 -11.34 3.90
CA PRO A 199 19.97 -10.33 3.25
C PRO A 199 19.93 -10.37 1.72
N GLU A 200 19.78 -11.56 1.14
CA GLU A 200 19.68 -11.72 -0.31
C GLU A 200 18.40 -11.07 -0.88
N VAL A 201 17.32 -11.04 -0.10
CA VAL A 201 16.06 -10.35 -0.47
C VAL A 201 16.17 -8.84 -0.23
N SER A 202 16.92 -8.39 0.79
CA SER A 202 17.13 -6.96 1.03
C SER A 202 18.04 -6.30 0.00
N ASN A 203 18.99 -7.05 -0.55
CA ASN A 203 19.96 -6.59 -1.54
C ASN A 203 19.53 -6.91 -2.98
N ASP A 204 18.26 -7.30 -3.18
CA ASP A 204 17.66 -7.65 -4.47
C ASP A 204 18.42 -8.76 -5.24
N ALA A 205 19.19 -9.60 -4.54
CA ALA A 205 19.80 -10.80 -5.10
C ALA A 205 18.78 -11.94 -5.25
N VAL A 206 17.76 -11.96 -4.40
CA VAL A 206 16.60 -12.85 -4.48
C VAL A 206 15.34 -11.98 -4.53
N GLU A 207 14.57 -12.14 -5.60
CA GLU A 207 13.32 -11.42 -5.81
C GLU A 207 12.12 -12.28 -5.35
N ILE A 208 11.21 -11.68 -4.60
CA ILE A 208 9.90 -12.28 -4.30
C ILE A 208 8.94 -11.94 -5.43
N ARG A 209 8.64 -12.89 -6.31
CA ARG A 209 7.81 -12.69 -7.49
C ARG A 209 6.32 -12.64 -7.18
N VAL A 210 5.83 -13.60 -6.40
CA VAL A 210 4.40 -13.73 -6.08
C VAL A 210 4.23 -14.27 -4.67
N ILE A 211 3.22 -13.77 -3.97
CA ILE A 211 2.79 -14.29 -2.66
C ILE A 211 1.30 -14.61 -2.72
N ALA A 212 0.95 -15.84 -2.39
CA ALA A 212 -0.42 -16.26 -2.15
C ALA A 212 -0.58 -16.55 -0.65
N ARG A 213 -1.39 -15.74 0.03
CA ARG A 213 -1.57 -15.81 1.50
C ARG A 213 -3.02 -16.05 1.88
N GLU A 214 -3.22 -16.99 2.79
CA GLU A 214 -4.40 -17.11 3.65
C GLU A 214 -3.92 -16.93 5.09
N GLY A 215 -3.99 -15.68 5.57
CA GLY A 215 -3.42 -15.24 6.85
C GLY A 215 -3.93 -16.07 8.04
N GLY A 216 -3.01 -16.48 8.91
CA GLY A 216 -3.29 -17.34 10.05
C GLY A 216 -3.46 -18.82 9.74
N ALA A 217 -3.19 -19.24 8.49
CA ALA A 217 -3.25 -20.64 8.10
C ALA A 217 -2.08 -21.06 7.20
N ARG A 218 -1.95 -20.48 6.00
CA ARG A 218 -0.88 -20.86 5.08
C ARG A 218 -0.55 -19.76 4.06
N THR A 219 0.74 -19.60 3.79
CA THR A 219 1.29 -18.71 2.77
C THR A 219 2.21 -19.50 1.85
N LYS A 220 2.07 -19.31 0.54
CA LYS A 220 3.05 -19.74 -0.46
C LYS A 220 3.74 -18.51 -1.04
N ILE A 221 5.07 -18.57 -1.10
CA ILE A 221 5.91 -17.50 -1.64
C ILE A 221 6.79 -18.05 -2.76
N ALA A 222 6.71 -17.43 -3.93
CA ALA A 222 7.50 -17.78 -5.10
C ALA A 222 8.69 -16.83 -5.23
N VAL A 223 9.90 -17.37 -5.19
CA VAL A 223 11.15 -16.61 -5.22
C VAL A 223 12.00 -16.96 -6.44
N HIS A 224 12.72 -15.96 -6.95
CA HIS A 224 13.58 -16.08 -8.13
C HIS A 224 14.93 -15.41 -7.88
N SER A 225 15.97 -15.84 -8.59
CA SER A 225 17.24 -15.13 -8.65
C SER A 225 17.84 -15.30 -10.04
N ASP A 226 18.32 -14.19 -10.61
CA ASP A 226 19.12 -14.19 -11.84
C ASP A 226 20.63 -14.23 -11.56
N GLN A 227 21.03 -14.17 -10.28
CA GLN A 227 22.44 -14.16 -9.89
C GLN A 227 23.03 -15.57 -9.86
N ALA A 228 24.10 -15.78 -10.63
CA ALA A 228 24.79 -17.06 -10.67
C ALA A 228 25.34 -17.44 -9.28
N GLY A 229 25.04 -18.65 -8.83
CA GLY A 229 25.48 -19.16 -7.52
C GLY A 229 24.58 -18.78 -6.34
N VAL A 230 23.48 -18.05 -6.57
CA VAL A 230 22.48 -17.76 -5.54
C VAL A 230 21.31 -18.74 -5.70
N ASP A 231 21.08 -19.56 -4.66
CA ASP A 231 19.87 -20.39 -4.56
C ASP A 231 18.76 -19.60 -3.86
N PRO A 232 17.71 -19.15 -4.56
CA PRO A 232 16.69 -18.30 -3.96
C PRO A 232 15.88 -19.00 -2.87
N VAL A 233 15.64 -20.32 -3.00
CA VAL A 233 14.89 -21.08 -2.00
C VAL A 233 15.76 -21.33 -0.78
N GLY A 234 16.99 -21.82 -0.98
CA GLY A 234 17.95 -22.04 0.10
C GLY A 234 18.29 -20.76 0.87
N SER A 235 18.38 -19.62 0.18
CA SER A 235 18.55 -18.31 0.80
C SER A 235 17.35 -17.94 1.68
N CYS A 236 16.12 -18.07 1.20
CA CYS A 236 14.95 -17.73 2.02
C CYS A 236 14.70 -18.71 3.18
N VAL A 237 15.01 -19.99 3.01
CA VAL A 237 14.79 -21.03 4.04
C VAL A 237 15.89 -20.97 5.11
N GLY A 238 17.15 -20.78 4.71
CA GLY A 238 18.31 -20.82 5.60
C GLY A 238 18.65 -22.24 6.08
N GLN A 239 19.76 -22.37 6.81
CA GLN A 239 20.19 -23.66 7.35
C GLN A 239 19.10 -24.25 8.26
N LYS A 240 18.66 -25.47 7.94
CA LYS A 240 17.59 -26.18 8.68
C LYS A 240 16.28 -25.35 8.82
N GLY A 241 16.01 -24.41 7.92
CA GLY A 241 14.79 -23.61 7.96
C GLY A 241 14.79 -22.45 8.97
N VAL A 242 15.94 -22.08 9.53
CA VAL A 242 16.01 -21.07 10.60
C VAL A 242 15.41 -19.72 10.17
N ARG A 243 15.66 -19.26 8.94
CA ARG A 243 15.19 -17.95 8.45
C ARG A 243 13.69 -17.94 8.21
N VAL A 244 13.17 -18.93 7.49
CA VAL A 244 11.71 -19.06 7.30
C VAL A 244 10.98 -19.26 8.62
N GLN A 245 11.57 -19.98 9.58
CA GLN A 245 10.97 -20.17 10.90
C GLN A 245 10.92 -18.87 11.71
N ALA A 246 11.93 -17.99 11.58
CA ALA A 246 11.90 -16.66 12.19
C ALA A 246 10.72 -15.82 11.64
N VAL A 247 10.48 -15.87 10.33
CA VAL A 247 9.31 -15.22 9.71
C VAL A 247 7.99 -15.82 10.22
N ILE A 248 7.89 -17.16 10.28
CA ILE A 248 6.70 -17.87 10.83
C ILE A 248 6.40 -17.42 12.26
N ASN A 249 7.43 -17.33 13.09
CA ASN A 249 7.27 -16.93 14.50
C ASN A 249 6.72 -15.51 14.65
N GLU A 250 6.95 -14.63 13.67
CA GLU A 250 6.48 -13.24 13.69
C GLU A 250 5.03 -13.09 13.15
N ILE A 251 4.61 -13.92 12.18
CA ILE A 251 3.24 -13.88 11.63
C ILE A 251 2.22 -14.72 12.43
N GLY A 252 2.71 -15.59 13.30
CA GLY A 252 1.89 -16.43 14.19
C GLY A 252 2.17 -17.92 14.00
N GLN A 253 2.15 -18.67 15.09
CA GLN A 253 2.57 -20.09 15.13
C GLN A 253 1.72 -21.02 14.25
N ASP A 254 0.48 -20.62 13.97
CA ASP A 254 -0.49 -21.42 13.21
C ASP A 254 -0.39 -21.22 11.69
N GLU A 255 0.33 -20.18 11.22
CA GLU A 255 0.54 -19.95 9.80
C GLU A 255 1.77 -20.72 9.29
N LYS A 256 1.58 -21.59 8.29
CA LYS A 256 2.68 -22.28 7.60
C LYS A 256 3.15 -21.47 6.39
N VAL A 257 4.47 -21.42 6.15
CA VAL A 257 5.04 -20.73 5.00
C VAL A 257 5.79 -21.73 4.11
N ASP A 258 5.36 -21.85 2.86
CA ASP A 258 6.05 -22.62 1.84
C ASP A 258 6.83 -21.67 0.93
N VAL A 259 8.16 -21.81 0.90
CA VAL A 259 9.02 -21.12 -0.06
C VAL A 259 9.24 -22.03 -1.26
N ILE A 260 8.89 -21.55 -2.45
CA ILE A 260 9.06 -22.31 -3.70
C ILE A 260 9.83 -21.50 -4.73
N GLN A 261 10.49 -22.20 -5.65
CA GLN A 261 11.15 -21.56 -6.78
C GLN A 261 10.11 -21.12 -7.81
N TRP A 262 10.17 -19.85 -8.21
CA TRP A 262 9.42 -19.35 -9.37
C TRP A 262 10.06 -19.89 -10.65
N SER A 263 9.24 -20.22 -11.65
CA SER A 263 9.72 -20.62 -12.97
C SER A 263 8.90 -19.94 -14.05
N PRO A 264 9.52 -19.49 -15.16
CA PRO A 264 8.79 -19.01 -16.32
C PRO A 264 8.04 -20.13 -17.04
N ASP A 265 8.45 -21.39 -16.87
CA ASP A 265 7.73 -22.56 -17.39
C ASP A 265 6.51 -22.86 -16.49
N PRO A 266 5.27 -22.70 -17.01
CA PRO A 266 4.06 -22.92 -16.23
C PRO A 266 3.94 -24.33 -15.65
N ILE A 267 4.43 -25.36 -16.35
CA ILE A 267 4.37 -26.75 -15.88
C ILE A 267 5.26 -26.91 -14.63
N GLN A 268 6.49 -26.40 -14.70
CA GLN A 268 7.42 -26.42 -13.57
C GLN A 268 6.88 -25.60 -12.41
N PHE A 269 6.33 -24.42 -12.67
CA PHE A 269 5.85 -23.54 -11.63
C PHE A 269 4.61 -24.11 -10.91
N ILE A 270 3.65 -24.68 -11.65
CA ILE A 270 2.49 -25.38 -11.07
C ILE A 270 2.94 -26.61 -10.27
N THR A 271 3.92 -27.36 -10.77
CA THR A 271 4.49 -28.50 -10.04
C THR A 271 5.07 -28.07 -8.69
N ALA A 272 5.88 -27.00 -8.69
CA ALA A 272 6.43 -26.44 -7.46
C ALA A 272 5.34 -25.90 -6.52
N ALA A 273 4.31 -25.24 -7.05
CA ALA A 273 3.23 -24.65 -6.27
C ALA A 273 2.34 -25.70 -5.56
N LEU A 274 2.18 -26.90 -6.15
CA LEU A 274 1.42 -28.00 -5.59
C LEU A 274 2.21 -28.88 -4.60
N ALA A 275 3.50 -28.58 -4.37
CA ALA A 275 4.28 -29.25 -3.33
C ALA A 275 3.53 -29.23 -1.99
N PRO A 276 3.47 -30.38 -1.27
CA PRO A 276 4.35 -31.55 -1.37
C PRO A 276 3.87 -32.69 -2.29
N ALA A 277 2.79 -32.53 -3.07
CA ALA A 277 2.33 -33.58 -3.97
C ALA A 277 3.36 -33.87 -5.08
N LYS A 278 3.55 -35.14 -5.43
CA LYS A 278 4.56 -35.62 -6.39
C LYS A 278 3.94 -36.38 -7.56
N ASP A 279 4.75 -36.68 -8.56
CA ASP A 279 4.41 -37.49 -9.74
C ASP A 279 3.19 -36.97 -10.51
N LEU A 280 3.08 -35.65 -10.60
CA LEU A 280 1.99 -34.94 -11.27
C LEU A 280 2.11 -35.06 -12.80
N VAL A 281 1.00 -35.29 -13.47
CA VAL A 281 0.90 -35.15 -14.94
C VAL A 281 0.03 -33.93 -15.22
N ILE A 282 0.65 -32.88 -15.75
CA ILE A 282 0.00 -31.59 -15.94
C ILE A 282 -0.27 -31.37 -17.43
N THR A 283 -1.50 -30.99 -17.76
CA THR A 283 -1.87 -30.53 -19.09
C THR A 283 -2.44 -29.12 -18.99
N ILE A 284 -1.93 -28.20 -19.81
CA ILE A 284 -2.23 -26.78 -19.69
C ILE A 284 -2.96 -26.30 -20.94
N ASN A 285 -3.98 -25.48 -20.75
CA ASN A 285 -4.53 -24.59 -21.75
C ASN A 285 -4.03 -23.17 -21.45
N GLU A 286 -3.12 -22.67 -22.29
CA GLU A 286 -2.50 -21.35 -22.08
C GLU A 286 -3.46 -20.19 -22.33
N GLU A 287 -4.39 -20.33 -23.28
CA GLU A 287 -5.36 -19.29 -23.63
C GLU A 287 -6.34 -19.04 -22.49
N GLU A 288 -6.88 -20.12 -21.91
CA GLU A 288 -7.86 -20.03 -20.81
C GLU A 288 -7.23 -19.96 -19.41
N LYS A 289 -5.88 -20.04 -19.33
CA LYS A 289 -5.15 -20.19 -18.05
C LYS A 289 -5.71 -21.32 -17.18
N GLN A 290 -5.97 -22.47 -17.80
CA GLN A 290 -6.44 -23.66 -17.09
C GLN A 290 -5.35 -24.75 -17.06
N ALA A 291 -5.28 -25.48 -15.96
CA ALA A 291 -4.39 -26.61 -15.81
C ALA A 291 -5.15 -27.82 -15.26
N LEU A 292 -5.15 -28.92 -16.00
CA LEU A 292 -5.59 -30.22 -15.52
C LEU A 292 -4.38 -30.96 -14.94
N VAL A 293 -4.45 -31.31 -13.68
CA VAL A 293 -3.39 -32.00 -12.94
C VAL A 293 -3.88 -33.37 -12.52
N LEU A 294 -3.27 -34.42 -13.09
CA LEU A 294 -3.51 -35.80 -12.69
C LEU A 294 -2.48 -36.21 -11.63
N VAL A 295 -2.98 -36.68 -10.49
CA VAL A 295 -2.18 -37.00 -9.31
C VAL A 295 -2.40 -38.47 -8.94
N PRO A 296 -1.38 -39.20 -8.46
CA PRO A 296 -1.59 -40.48 -7.80
C PRO A 296 -2.64 -40.40 -6.68
N GLU A 297 -3.42 -41.46 -6.47
CA GLU A 297 -4.55 -41.46 -5.52
C GLU A 297 -4.11 -41.17 -4.07
N ASP A 298 -2.93 -41.66 -3.68
CA ASP A 298 -2.29 -41.42 -2.38
C ASP A 298 -1.86 -39.96 -2.18
N HIS A 299 -1.56 -39.25 -3.27
CA HIS A 299 -1.19 -37.83 -3.25
C HIS A 299 -2.36 -36.87 -3.51
N LEU A 300 -3.55 -37.37 -3.88
CA LEU A 300 -4.71 -36.55 -4.23
C LEU A 300 -5.11 -35.62 -3.08
N SER A 301 -5.18 -36.15 -1.86
CA SER A 301 -5.52 -35.39 -0.65
C SER A 301 -4.49 -34.30 -0.33
N LEU A 302 -3.19 -34.58 -0.56
CA LEU A 302 -2.10 -33.61 -0.37
C LEU A 302 -2.19 -32.48 -1.40
N ALA A 303 -2.47 -32.82 -2.65
CA ALA A 303 -2.56 -31.86 -3.74
C ALA A 303 -3.73 -30.88 -3.55
N ILE A 304 -4.90 -31.38 -3.15
CA ILE A 304 -6.08 -30.56 -2.82
C ILE A 304 -5.84 -29.76 -1.53
N GLY A 305 -5.33 -30.43 -0.50
CA GLY A 305 -5.15 -29.87 0.84
C GLY A 305 -6.46 -29.76 1.64
N ARG A 306 -6.36 -29.51 2.95
CA ARG A 306 -7.52 -29.38 3.84
C ARG A 306 -8.44 -28.26 3.35
N GLY A 307 -9.69 -28.58 3.02
CA GLY A 307 -10.66 -27.61 2.49
C GLY A 307 -10.28 -26.98 1.15
N GLY A 308 -9.41 -27.64 0.37
CA GLY A 308 -8.91 -27.12 -0.90
C GLY A 308 -7.86 -26.00 -0.76
N GLN A 309 -7.28 -25.80 0.42
CA GLN A 309 -6.36 -24.70 0.66
C GLN A 309 -5.10 -24.76 -0.24
N ASN A 310 -4.53 -25.94 -0.44
CA ASN A 310 -3.27 -26.07 -1.19
C ASN A 310 -3.48 -25.70 -2.67
N VAL A 311 -4.51 -26.27 -3.31
CA VAL A 311 -4.86 -25.96 -4.70
C VAL A 311 -5.28 -24.50 -4.89
N ARG A 312 -6.00 -23.92 -3.92
CA ARG A 312 -6.41 -22.50 -4.00
C ARG A 312 -5.22 -21.55 -3.91
N LEU A 313 -4.27 -21.83 -3.01
CA LEU A 313 -3.04 -21.06 -2.91
C LEU A 313 -2.17 -21.23 -4.15
N ALA A 314 -2.03 -22.46 -4.66
CA ALA A 314 -1.30 -22.72 -5.91
C ALA A 314 -1.93 -21.97 -7.10
N SER A 315 -3.26 -22.00 -7.23
CA SER A 315 -3.99 -21.29 -8.27
C SER A 315 -3.79 -19.77 -8.20
N LYS A 316 -3.88 -19.17 -6.99
CA LYS A 316 -3.56 -17.75 -6.78
C LYS A 316 -2.12 -17.41 -7.12
N LEU A 317 -1.18 -18.31 -6.83
CA LEU A 317 0.25 -18.09 -7.00
C LEU A 317 0.68 -18.17 -8.47
N THR A 318 0.11 -19.12 -9.23
CA THR A 318 0.45 -19.32 -10.65
C THR A 318 -0.44 -18.52 -11.59
N GLY A 319 -1.61 -18.07 -11.13
CA GLY A 319 -2.62 -17.43 -11.96
C GLY A 319 -3.42 -18.40 -12.84
N TYR A 320 -3.24 -19.72 -12.66
CA TYR A 320 -3.99 -20.75 -13.39
C TYR A 320 -5.16 -21.28 -12.55
N ILE A 321 -6.27 -21.61 -13.21
CA ILE A 321 -7.34 -22.42 -12.61
C ILE A 321 -6.87 -23.88 -12.66
N ILE A 322 -6.67 -24.49 -11.48
CA ILE A 322 -6.09 -25.83 -11.37
C ILE A 322 -7.21 -26.84 -11.03
N ASP A 323 -7.52 -27.74 -11.96
CA ASP A 323 -8.38 -28.91 -11.73
C ASP A 323 -7.52 -30.13 -11.38
N ILE A 324 -7.76 -30.72 -10.20
CA ILE A 324 -6.97 -31.85 -9.69
C ILE A 324 -7.82 -33.12 -9.75
N ARG A 325 -7.33 -34.15 -10.43
CA ARG A 325 -8.00 -35.45 -10.56
C ARG A 325 -7.05 -36.61 -10.26
N SER A 326 -7.60 -37.76 -9.91
CA SER A 326 -6.82 -39.01 -9.81
C SER A 326 -6.37 -39.46 -11.20
N LYS A 327 -5.20 -40.07 -11.31
CA LYS A 327 -4.76 -40.76 -12.55
C LYS A 327 -5.70 -41.89 -12.95
N ASP A 328 -6.37 -42.50 -11.99
CA ASP A 328 -7.32 -43.59 -12.22
C ASP A 328 -8.71 -43.10 -12.64
N ASP A 329 -8.93 -41.78 -12.72
CA ASP A 329 -10.16 -41.19 -13.24
C ASP A 329 -10.20 -41.32 -14.80
N PRO A 330 -11.13 -42.13 -15.36
CA PRO A 330 -11.25 -42.29 -16.81
C PRO A 330 -11.59 -40.98 -17.52
N GLU A 331 -12.30 -40.06 -16.86
CA GLU A 331 -12.74 -38.81 -17.45
C GLU A 331 -11.60 -37.78 -17.50
N GLY A 332 -10.79 -37.70 -16.45
CA GLY A 332 -9.55 -36.91 -16.42
C GLY A 332 -8.55 -37.38 -17.47
N THR A 333 -8.37 -38.70 -17.63
CA THR A 333 -7.48 -39.27 -18.64
C THR A 333 -7.93 -38.98 -20.07
N ARG A 334 -9.24 -39.06 -20.34
CA ARG A 334 -9.83 -38.71 -21.65
C ARG A 334 -9.67 -37.22 -21.98
N LYS A 335 -9.88 -36.34 -21.00
CA LYS A 335 -9.67 -34.88 -21.18
C LYS A 335 -8.20 -34.59 -21.49
N ALA A 336 -7.27 -35.16 -20.72
CA ALA A 336 -5.84 -35.01 -20.96
C ALA A 336 -5.42 -35.52 -22.36
N ALA A 337 -5.97 -36.65 -22.81
CA ALA A 337 -5.72 -37.19 -24.15
C ALA A 337 -6.21 -36.26 -25.27
N ARG A 338 -7.43 -35.71 -25.16
CA ARG A 338 -7.97 -34.75 -26.13
C ARG A 338 -7.15 -33.47 -26.21
N SER A 339 -6.81 -32.88 -25.07
CA SER A 339 -5.97 -31.67 -25.04
C SER A 339 -4.58 -31.89 -25.64
N LYS A 340 -4.01 -33.11 -25.53
CA LYS A 340 -2.75 -33.45 -26.21
C LYS A 340 -2.94 -33.58 -27.72
N GLU A 341 -4.03 -34.19 -28.19
CA GLU A 341 -4.34 -34.27 -29.62
C GLU A 341 -4.57 -32.89 -30.24
N ASP A 342 -5.23 -31.98 -29.52
CA ASP A 342 -5.49 -30.61 -29.99
C ASP A 342 -4.21 -29.76 -30.02
N GLN A 343 -3.31 -29.91 -29.04
CA GLN A 343 -1.99 -29.26 -29.07
C GLN A 343 -1.08 -29.79 -30.20
N VAL A 344 -1.15 -31.09 -30.51
CA VAL A 344 -0.40 -31.68 -31.64
C VAL A 344 -0.96 -31.21 -32.98
N LYS A 345 -2.29 -31.07 -33.11
CA LYS A 345 -2.90 -30.48 -34.31
C LYS A 345 -2.53 -29.02 -34.49
N ALA A 346 -2.60 -28.19 -33.45
CA ALA A 346 -2.22 -26.79 -33.49
C ALA A 346 -0.74 -26.61 -33.91
N LYS A 347 0.19 -27.37 -33.30
CA LYS A 347 1.61 -27.34 -33.70
C LYS A 347 1.83 -27.82 -35.15
N SER A 348 1.06 -28.79 -35.62
CA SER A 348 1.15 -29.28 -37.01
C SER A 348 0.57 -28.30 -38.04
N GLU A 349 -0.38 -27.45 -37.63
CA GLU A 349 -0.94 -26.39 -38.48
C GLU A 349 -0.01 -25.18 -38.55
N ASP A 350 0.65 -24.82 -37.45
CA ASP A 350 1.71 -23.79 -37.45
C ASP A 350 2.95 -24.22 -38.27
N GLU A 351 3.38 -25.48 -38.18
CA GLU A 351 4.46 -25.99 -39.05
C GLU A 351 4.07 -26.06 -40.53
N LYS A 352 2.80 -26.32 -40.85
CA LYS A 352 2.29 -26.27 -42.24
C LYS A 352 2.14 -24.84 -42.75
N SER A 353 1.83 -23.88 -41.87
CA SER A 353 1.82 -22.45 -42.17
C SER A 353 3.23 -21.94 -42.47
N ALA A 354 4.22 -22.31 -41.64
CA ALA A 354 5.63 -21.97 -41.83
C ALA A 354 6.27 -22.62 -43.08
N LYS A 355 5.86 -23.86 -43.45
CA LYS A 355 6.29 -24.48 -44.72
C LYS A 355 5.63 -23.88 -45.96
N LYS A 356 4.40 -23.35 -45.87
CA LYS A 356 3.77 -22.62 -46.97
C LYS A 356 4.40 -21.26 -47.24
N SER A 357 5.05 -20.63 -46.25
CA SER A 357 5.84 -19.40 -46.48
C SER A 357 7.20 -19.65 -47.14
N ASP A 358 7.74 -20.87 -47.08
CA ASP A 358 9.07 -21.21 -47.65
C ASP A 358 8.99 -21.83 -49.07
N GLU A 359 7.84 -22.40 -49.46
CA GLU A 359 7.57 -22.80 -50.86
C GLU A 359 7.07 -21.64 -51.76
N GLY A 360 6.77 -20.47 -51.18
CA GLY A 360 6.34 -19.27 -51.90
C GLY A 360 7.47 -18.47 -52.57
N ASP A 361 8.74 -18.72 -52.22
CA ASP A 361 9.88 -17.88 -52.62
C ASP A 361 10.85 -18.53 -53.63
N LYS A 362 10.42 -19.61 -54.32
CA LYS A 362 11.18 -20.21 -55.43
C LYS A 362 10.54 -20.05 -56.82
N SER A 363 9.55 -19.17 -56.97
CA SER A 363 8.92 -18.89 -58.29
C SER A 363 9.07 -17.43 -58.78
N LYS A 364 9.94 -16.63 -58.15
CA LYS A 364 10.22 -15.23 -58.56
C LYS A 364 11.70 -14.96 -58.82
N GLU A 365 12.37 -15.85 -59.53
CA GLU A 365 13.70 -15.52 -60.08
C GLU A 365 13.93 -16.09 -61.48
N GLU A 366 12.91 -16.02 -62.35
CA GLU A 366 13.11 -16.31 -63.78
C GLU A 366 12.09 -15.56 -64.65
N THR A 367 12.06 -14.22 -64.57
CA THR A 367 11.43 -13.38 -65.61
C THR A 367 11.82 -11.90 -65.51
N LYS A 368 13.11 -11.59 -65.49
CA LYS A 368 13.62 -10.24 -65.81
C LYS A 368 14.87 -10.30 -66.68
N SER A 369 14.75 -10.93 -67.83
CA SER A 369 15.72 -10.80 -68.93
C SER A 369 15.01 -11.09 -70.26
N SER A 370 14.26 -10.10 -70.76
CA SER A 370 14.01 -9.84 -72.19
C SER A 370 12.72 -9.05 -72.41
N LYS A 371 12.83 -7.71 -72.48
CA LYS A 371 12.16 -6.83 -73.46
C LYS A 371 12.24 -5.38 -73.02
N LYS A 372 13.25 -4.67 -73.53
CA LYS A 372 13.11 -3.28 -73.94
C LYS A 372 14.09 -3.01 -75.08
N LYS A 373 13.61 -3.26 -76.30
CA LYS A 373 14.16 -2.74 -77.55
C LYS A 373 12.96 -2.41 -78.45
N LYS A 374 12.98 -1.20 -79.01
CA LYS A 374 12.03 -0.59 -79.96
C LYS A 374 10.70 -0.12 -79.36
N ASP A 375 10.20 1.09 -79.59
CA ASP A 375 10.59 2.22 -80.43
C ASP A 375 9.93 3.49 -79.85
N SER A 376 10.65 4.62 -79.82
CA SER A 376 10.08 5.91 -80.24
C SER A 376 11.21 6.86 -80.63
N LYS A 377 11.02 7.52 -81.77
CA LYS A 377 11.96 8.33 -82.52
C LYS A 377 11.43 9.77 -82.54
N SER A 378 12.34 10.75 -82.65
CA SER A 378 12.16 12.20 -82.97
C SER A 378 11.34 13.01 -81.95
N ASP A 379 11.70 14.24 -81.58
CA ASP A 379 12.31 15.31 -82.38
C ASP A 379 13.08 16.35 -81.51
N GLN A 380 13.83 17.20 -82.20
CA GLN A 380 14.74 18.31 -81.82
C GLN A 380 14.16 19.30 -80.75
N THR A 381 14.89 20.14 -80.00
CA THR A 381 15.90 21.15 -80.40
C THR A 381 16.48 21.84 -79.13
N GLU A 382 17.78 22.19 -79.19
CA GLU A 382 18.51 23.38 -78.68
C GLU A 382 18.32 24.02 -77.28
N SER A 383 19.50 24.35 -76.71
CA SER A 383 19.85 25.52 -75.87
C SER A 383 19.29 25.55 -74.43
N SER A 384 19.96 26.03 -73.39
CA SER A 384 21.22 26.77 -73.19
C SER A 384 21.50 26.77 -71.68
N ASP A 385 22.79 26.82 -71.33
CA ASP A 385 23.40 27.61 -70.24
C ASP A 385 22.81 27.55 -68.82
N VAL A 386 23.53 26.93 -67.88
CA VAL A 386 24.60 27.50 -67.00
C VAL A 386 24.94 26.45 -65.93
#